data_AF-A0A0J9TDR5-F1
#
_entry.id   AF-A0A0J9TDR5-F1
#
_cell.length_a   1.000
_cell.length_b   1.000
_cell.length_c   1.000
_cell.angle_alpha   90.00
_cell.angle_beta   90.00
_cell.angle_gamma   90.00
#
_symmetry.space_group_name_H-M   'P 1'
#
loop_
_entity.id
_entity.type
_entity.pdbx_description
1 polymer ?
#
loop_
_entity_poly.entity_id
_entity_poly.type
_entity_poly.pdbx_seq_one_letter_code
_entity_poly.pdbx_strand_id
1 'polypeptide(L)'
;MRFGLTVKGVLLLCVRLLHTIVVSKNVCTEQSHFVRKKYHQLRGVCVHFLLSTPRNNVARDKYALRREWSSAKLCNRAKCSKKRQIMQVSFGKGSFQHDESTFQRGNILSNKKMKLIIRQLNRTKWYDFKFFSPAKVNLFLRLKERKETHNELSTLMHAINLGDDIFITALSTEEQKKLTELLFPCRSGDFLTIQKDEEHEGEHKNEEMTPGGKEEDTRYYYNHYPLNDDNIIAKVLRRYREELDIRDNVKFLIHVVKRTPIFSGIGGGSSNGASLFYFLEKYYYRYLKSNQLRNEFLKTIGSDISFFSSSGFAYCTGKGNNVIDLSDAQATISGRRIYIFQISEGLSSRTVYQNVDYGQIVQYNPVSLLKRFIVNGESCNTVKHVEEAERSYLKRFVPLDGTSLMNSFVNDLEHSAFALLKKVKCLKDLLLNRSLFDAVTMSGSGSSLFALTKKNMSLDEEKMQMKNLIKQVREKLRVPFKVYLCSALRKTENLWYRPGQLAERVA
;
A
#
# COMPACT_ATOMS: atom_id res chain seq x y z
N MET A 1 -34.79 75.79 -0.48
CA MET A 1 -35.06 75.47 0.95
C MET A 1 -36.42 74.78 1.01
N ARG A 2 -36.65 73.55 1.48
CA ARG A 2 -35.92 72.65 2.40
C ARG A 2 -35.82 71.25 1.76
N PHE A 3 -34.69 70.93 1.14
CA PHE A 3 -34.28 69.55 0.80
C PHE A 3 -33.44 69.05 1.96
N GLY A 4 -34.06 68.38 2.91
CA GLY A 4 -33.40 67.99 4.14
C GLY A 4 -34.06 66.81 4.81
N LEU A 5 -34.32 65.72 4.07
CA LEU A 5 -34.78 64.47 4.69
C LEU A 5 -34.53 63.16 3.92
N THR A 6 -33.82 63.16 2.80
CA THR A 6 -33.68 61.93 1.98
C THR A 6 -32.25 61.51 1.67
N VAL A 7 -31.25 62.02 2.41
CA VAL A 7 -29.85 61.51 2.31
C VAL A 7 -29.48 60.64 3.51
N LYS A 8 -29.95 60.95 4.74
CA LYS A 8 -29.68 60.09 5.91
C LYS A 8 -30.40 58.73 5.85
N GLY A 9 -31.60 58.68 5.27
CA GLY A 9 -32.32 57.41 5.08
C GLY A 9 -31.66 56.48 4.08
N VAL A 10 -31.16 57.02 2.96
CA VAL A 10 -30.44 56.26 1.94
C VAL A 10 -29.05 55.82 2.45
N LEU A 11 -28.34 56.68 3.19
CA LEU A 11 -27.05 56.31 3.79
C LEU A 11 -27.20 55.20 4.85
N LEU A 12 -28.26 55.23 5.67
CA LEU A 12 -28.52 54.15 6.64
C LEU A 12 -28.91 52.84 5.95
N LEU A 13 -29.64 52.91 4.83
CA LEU A 13 -29.99 51.75 4.02
C LEU A 13 -28.74 51.16 3.34
N CYS A 14 -27.84 52.00 2.82
CA CYS A 14 -26.58 51.57 2.23
C CYS A 14 -25.60 51.01 3.27
N VAL A 15 -25.53 51.56 4.48
CA VAL A 15 -24.71 51.01 5.58
C VAL A 15 -25.29 49.68 6.08
N ARG A 16 -26.62 49.52 6.14
CA ARG A 16 -27.23 48.22 6.46
C ARG A 16 -27.06 47.20 5.33
N LEU A 17 -27.19 47.60 4.06
CA LEU A 17 -26.90 46.72 2.91
C LEU A 17 -25.41 46.33 2.85
N LEU A 18 -24.49 47.24 3.17
CA LEU A 18 -23.07 46.93 3.32
C LEU A 18 -22.82 45.98 4.50
N HIS A 19 -23.53 46.12 5.62
CA HIS A 19 -23.41 45.17 6.74
C HIS A 19 -24.00 43.79 6.39
N THR A 20 -25.09 43.73 5.60
CA THR A 20 -25.66 42.46 5.13
C THR A 20 -24.80 41.80 4.04
N ILE A 21 -24.10 42.59 3.22
CA ILE A 21 -23.18 42.09 2.18
C ILE A 21 -21.81 41.72 2.76
N VAL A 22 -21.36 42.38 3.84
CA VAL A 22 -20.11 42.03 4.54
C VAL A 22 -20.28 40.80 5.44
N VAL A 23 -21.51 40.46 5.86
CA VAL A 23 -21.79 39.18 6.54
C VAL A 23 -22.05 38.02 5.55
N SER A 24 -22.14 38.27 4.24
CA SER A 24 -22.33 37.21 3.21
C SER A 24 -21.10 36.90 2.35
N LYS A 25 -19.96 37.55 2.57
CA LYS A 25 -18.67 37.10 2.03
C LYS A 25 -17.98 36.17 3.01
N ASN A 26 -18.49 34.94 3.12
CA ASN A 26 -17.67 33.83 3.55
C ASN A 26 -16.58 33.62 2.50
N VAL A 27 -15.37 34.03 2.87
CA VAL A 27 -14.12 33.52 2.33
C VAL A 27 -14.25 32.00 2.22
N CYS A 28 -14.07 31.47 1.01
CA CYS A 28 -13.98 30.04 0.78
C CYS A 28 -12.64 29.55 1.35
N THR A 29 -12.59 29.38 2.67
CA THR A 29 -11.66 28.42 3.28
C THR A 29 -12.25 27.04 3.01
N GLU A 30 -11.53 26.19 2.27
CA GLU A 30 -11.87 24.79 2.05
C GLU A 30 -11.95 24.05 3.40
N GLN A 31 -13.09 24.11 4.06
CA GLN A 31 -13.49 23.16 5.09
C GLN A 31 -14.52 22.22 4.46
N SER A 32 -14.08 21.02 4.16
CA SER A 32 -14.93 19.91 3.79
C SER A 32 -15.98 19.69 4.88
N HIS A 33 -17.26 19.91 4.55
CA HIS A 33 -18.38 19.71 5.47
C HIS A 33 -18.47 18.24 5.92
N PHE A 34 -17.95 17.94 7.10
CA PHE A 34 -18.19 16.67 7.80
C PHE A 34 -19.56 16.68 8.47
N VAL A 35 -20.52 15.96 7.89
CA VAL A 35 -21.84 15.78 8.53
C VAL A 35 -21.73 14.75 9.66
N ARG A 36 -21.63 15.24 10.90
CA ARG A 36 -21.69 14.46 12.14
C ARG A 36 -23.13 14.00 12.40
N LYS A 37 -23.44 12.72 12.17
CA LYS A 37 -24.64 12.09 12.75
C LYS A 37 -24.26 11.50 14.10
N LYS A 38 -24.66 12.16 15.20
CA LYS A 38 -24.67 11.55 16.55
C LYS A 38 -25.70 10.43 16.57
N TYR A 39 -25.29 9.20 16.85
CA TYR A 39 -26.20 8.15 17.31
C TYR A 39 -26.16 8.10 18.84
N HIS A 40 -27.35 8.08 19.44
CA HIS A 40 -27.55 8.00 20.88
C HIS A 40 -27.01 6.69 21.46
N GLN A 41 -26.55 6.79 22.72
CA GLN A 41 -26.11 5.70 23.58
C GLN A 41 -27.03 4.47 23.51
N LEU A 42 -26.43 3.30 23.29
CA LEU A 42 -26.99 2.03 23.76
C LEU A 42 -25.99 1.40 24.73
N ARG A 43 -26.35 1.45 26.01
CA ARG A 43 -25.77 0.63 27.07
C ARG A 43 -26.10 -0.83 26.79
N GLY A 44 -25.09 -1.69 26.81
CA GLY A 44 -25.26 -3.12 27.13
C GLY A 44 -25.26 -4.10 25.96
N VAL A 45 -24.41 -5.13 26.16
CA VAL A 45 -24.56 -6.55 25.79
C VAL A 45 -23.72 -7.11 24.62
N CYS A 46 -22.86 -8.04 25.04
CA CYS A 46 -22.32 -9.27 24.47
C CYS A 46 -21.81 -9.35 23.02
N VAL A 47 -20.54 -9.79 22.96
CA VAL A 47 -19.86 -10.40 21.83
C VAL A 47 -20.40 -11.81 21.62
N HIS A 48 -20.89 -12.14 20.43
CA HIS A 48 -21.05 -13.53 19.98
C HIS A 48 -20.11 -13.82 18.80
N PHE A 49 -19.30 -14.86 18.97
CA PHE A 49 -18.47 -15.45 17.93
C PHE A 49 -19.33 -16.07 16.82
N LEU A 50 -18.94 -15.81 15.56
CA LEU A 50 -19.52 -16.33 14.33
C LEU A 50 -19.28 -17.84 14.16
N LEU A 51 -20.28 -18.54 13.63
CA LEU A 51 -20.08 -19.73 12.80
C LEU A 51 -20.98 -19.60 11.57
N SER A 52 -20.37 -19.31 10.42
CA SER A 52 -21.01 -19.45 9.11
C SER A 52 -20.12 -20.34 8.25
N THR A 53 -20.57 -21.56 7.96
CA THR A 53 -20.05 -22.36 6.85
C THR A 53 -21.10 -22.42 5.73
N PRO A 54 -20.67 -22.47 4.46
CA PRO A 54 -21.48 -22.00 3.33
C PRO A 54 -22.16 -23.15 2.58
N ARG A 55 -23.30 -22.86 1.91
CA ARG A 55 -23.75 -23.62 0.74
C ARG A 55 -24.24 -22.68 -0.36
N ASN A 56 -23.71 -22.90 -1.56
CA ASN A 56 -24.19 -22.38 -2.83
C ASN A 56 -25.66 -22.78 -3.06
N ASN A 57 -26.49 -21.83 -3.52
CA ASN A 57 -27.08 -21.93 -4.86
C ASN A 57 -27.86 -20.65 -5.23
N VAL A 58 -27.99 -20.52 -6.55
CA VAL A 58 -28.45 -19.41 -7.37
C VAL A 58 -29.92 -19.03 -7.15
N ALA A 59 -30.23 -17.76 -7.47
CA ALA A 59 -31.52 -17.18 -7.89
C ALA A 59 -32.35 -16.36 -6.88
N ARG A 60 -32.50 -15.08 -7.26
CA ARG A 60 -33.65 -14.15 -7.09
C ARG A 60 -34.05 -13.67 -5.69
N ASP A 61 -33.93 -12.35 -5.55
CA ASP A 61 -34.79 -11.36 -4.88
C ASP A 61 -35.73 -11.74 -3.72
N LYS A 62 -35.68 -10.85 -2.73
CA LYS A 62 -36.55 -10.66 -1.54
C LYS A 62 -36.38 -11.68 -0.42
N TYR A 63 -35.88 -11.20 0.72
CA TYR A 63 -36.17 -11.83 2.01
C TYR A 63 -36.59 -10.81 3.06
N ALA A 64 -37.85 -10.92 3.45
CA ALA A 64 -38.41 -10.37 4.68
C ALA A 64 -37.92 -11.21 5.88
N LEU A 65 -37.54 -10.55 6.97
CA LEU A 65 -37.17 -11.20 8.22
C LEU A 65 -38.44 -11.70 8.94
N ARG A 66 -38.70 -13.01 8.87
CA ARG A 66 -39.67 -13.70 9.74
C ARG A 66 -38.90 -14.29 10.91
N ARG A 67 -39.21 -13.86 12.14
CA ARG A 67 -38.70 -14.45 13.39
C ARG A 67 -39.59 -15.65 13.73
N GLU A 68 -39.01 -16.85 13.76
CA GLU A 68 -39.63 -18.01 14.39
C GLU A 68 -38.77 -18.48 15.57
N TRP A 69 -39.43 -18.63 16.72
CA TRP A 69 -38.90 -19.28 17.91
C TRP A 69 -39.20 -20.77 17.84
N SER A 70 -38.22 -21.60 18.15
CA SER A 70 -38.49 -22.97 18.58
C SER A 70 -37.54 -23.37 19.71
N SER A 71 -38.15 -23.69 20.85
CA SER A 71 -37.54 -24.36 21.98
C SER A 71 -37.74 -25.87 21.82
N ALA A 72 -36.68 -26.67 21.99
CA ALA A 72 -36.82 -28.12 22.16
C ALA A 72 -35.95 -28.62 23.32
N LYS A 73 -36.63 -29.04 24.39
CA LYS A 73 -36.11 -29.98 25.40
C LYS A 73 -36.06 -31.37 24.77
N LEU A 74 -35.00 -32.14 25.00
CA LEU A 74 -35.05 -33.60 24.89
C LEU A 74 -34.11 -34.23 25.93
N CYS A 75 -34.70 -35.03 26.80
CA CYS A 75 -34.04 -35.87 27.79
C CYS A 75 -33.65 -37.24 27.21
N ASN A 76 -32.52 -37.75 27.73
CA ASN A 76 -32.18 -39.14 28.08
C ASN A 76 -31.82 -40.22 27.03
N ARG A 77 -30.58 -40.71 27.26
CA ARG A 77 -30.06 -42.10 27.31
C ARG A 77 -29.95 -42.93 26.01
N ALA A 78 -28.70 -43.27 25.65
CA ALA A 78 -28.17 -44.64 25.83
C ALA A 78 -26.62 -44.73 25.70
N LYS A 79 -26.08 -45.57 26.59
CA LYS A 79 -24.72 -46.05 26.90
C LYS A 79 -23.72 -46.27 25.73
N CYS A 80 -22.45 -45.92 25.96
CA CYS A 80 -21.31 -46.77 25.56
C CYS A 80 -20.11 -46.58 26.52
N SER A 81 -19.30 -47.64 26.65
CA SER A 81 -18.58 -48.11 27.83
C SER A 81 -17.27 -47.40 28.22
N LYS A 82 -17.05 -47.24 29.54
CA LYS A 82 -15.77 -46.87 30.16
C LYS A 82 -14.74 -48.02 30.10
N LYS A 83 -13.52 -47.72 29.65
CA LYS A 83 -12.28 -48.35 30.16
C LYS A 83 -11.41 -47.25 30.77
N ARG A 84 -11.23 -47.31 32.09
CA ARG A 84 -10.27 -46.51 32.86
C ARG A 84 -8.89 -47.12 32.63
N GLN A 85 -7.96 -46.36 32.06
CA GLN A 85 -6.54 -46.54 32.35
C GLN A 85 -6.11 -45.40 33.25
N ILE A 86 -5.91 -45.74 34.52
CA ILE A 86 -5.24 -44.90 35.50
C ILE A 86 -3.76 -45.05 35.18
N MET A 87 -3.15 -44.03 34.57
CA MET A 87 -1.71 -43.84 34.64
C MET A 87 -1.48 -42.69 35.62
N GLN A 88 -1.11 -43.04 36.85
CA GLN A 88 -0.52 -42.12 37.78
C GLN A 88 0.76 -41.58 37.14
N VAL A 89 0.79 -40.28 36.83
CA VAL A 89 2.04 -39.55 36.62
C VAL A 89 2.18 -38.61 37.81
N SER A 90 3.21 -38.88 38.58
CA SER A 90 3.67 -38.21 39.78
C SER A 90 3.78 -36.70 39.57
N PHE A 91 3.30 -35.94 40.56
CA PHE A 91 3.61 -34.52 40.74
C PHE A 91 5.10 -34.38 41.07
N GLY A 92 5.94 -34.38 40.04
CA GLY A 92 7.29 -33.85 40.13
C GLY A 92 7.20 -32.33 40.22
N LYS A 93 7.66 -31.76 41.35
CA LYS A 93 8.04 -30.35 41.45
C LYS A 93 9.16 -30.08 40.45
N GLY A 94 8.79 -29.85 39.19
CA GLY A 94 9.66 -29.30 38.17
C GLY A 94 9.29 -27.84 38.00
N SER A 95 10.02 -26.94 38.65
CA SER A 95 10.04 -25.53 38.31
C SER A 95 10.56 -25.37 36.88
N PHE A 96 9.68 -25.46 35.89
CA PHE A 96 9.95 -24.86 34.58
C PHE A 96 9.66 -23.36 34.71
N GLN A 97 10.61 -22.65 35.33
CA GLN A 97 10.79 -21.23 35.08
C GLN A 97 11.17 -21.08 33.60
N HIS A 98 10.18 -20.89 32.73
CA HIS A 98 10.46 -20.20 31.49
C HIS A 98 10.61 -18.73 31.85
N ASP A 99 11.82 -18.20 31.73
CA ASP A 99 12.14 -16.78 31.85
C ASP A 99 11.19 -15.93 31.00
N GLU A 100 10.10 -15.44 31.61
CA GLU A 100 9.31 -14.31 31.07
C GLU A 100 10.16 -13.01 31.06
N SER A 101 11.29 -13.02 31.77
CA SER A 101 12.27 -11.94 31.93
C SER A 101 13.21 -11.70 30.73
N THR A 102 13.23 -12.57 29.70
CA THR A 102 14.25 -12.50 28.62
C THR A 102 13.78 -11.87 27.31
N PHE A 103 12.52 -11.46 27.16
CA PHE A 103 12.10 -10.76 25.93
C PHE A 103 12.29 -9.26 26.05
N GLN A 104 13.38 -8.76 25.44
CA GLN A 104 13.61 -7.33 25.30
C GLN A 104 12.41 -6.67 24.58
N ARG A 105 11.96 -5.54 25.14
CA ARG A 105 10.95 -4.67 24.53
C ARG A 105 11.39 -4.26 23.12
N GLY A 106 10.49 -4.31 22.14
CA GLY A 106 10.84 -4.02 20.74
C GLY A 106 9.84 -4.51 19.71
N ASN A 107 9.81 -3.84 18.55
CA ASN A 107 8.75 -4.00 17.54
C ASN A 107 9.08 -5.01 16.43
N ILE A 108 10.27 -5.62 16.48
CA ILE A 108 10.67 -6.71 15.58
C ILE A 108 10.27 -8.03 16.24
N LEU A 109 9.42 -8.82 15.58
CA LEU A 109 8.83 -10.01 16.17
C LEU A 109 9.39 -11.28 15.57
N SER A 110 9.90 -12.15 16.43
CA SER A 110 10.12 -13.57 16.13
C SER A 110 8.85 -14.38 16.39
N ASN A 111 8.79 -15.60 15.86
CA ASN A 111 7.70 -16.55 16.12
C ASN A 111 7.46 -16.78 17.62
N LYS A 112 8.52 -16.78 18.44
CA LYS A 112 8.42 -16.91 19.91
C LYS A 112 7.76 -15.67 20.54
N LYS A 113 8.17 -14.46 20.14
CA LYS A 113 7.61 -13.21 20.66
C LYS A 113 6.15 -13.02 20.25
N MET A 114 5.78 -13.42 19.03
CA MET A 114 4.38 -13.43 18.59
C MET A 114 3.52 -14.34 19.47
N LYS A 115 3.98 -15.55 19.81
CA LYS A 115 3.27 -16.47 20.73
C LYS A 115 3.08 -15.87 22.12
N LEU A 116 4.07 -15.14 22.62
CA LEU A 116 3.99 -14.45 23.91
C LEU A 116 2.95 -13.32 23.90
N ILE A 117 2.94 -12.49 22.85
CA ILE A 117 1.92 -11.45 22.65
C ILE A 117 0.51 -12.06 22.67
N ILE A 118 0.29 -13.17 21.95
CA ILE A 118 -1.01 -13.86 21.92
C ILE A 118 -1.44 -14.31 23.32
N ARG A 119 -0.52 -14.87 24.11
CA ARG A 119 -0.77 -15.30 25.49
C ARG A 119 -1.12 -14.12 26.38
N GLN A 120 -0.36 -13.02 26.31
CA GLN A 120 -0.60 -11.84 27.15
C GLN A 120 -1.94 -11.16 26.83
N LEU A 121 -2.33 -11.17 25.56
CA LEU A 121 -3.64 -10.69 25.11
C LEU A 121 -4.78 -11.67 25.42
N ASN A 122 -4.48 -12.89 25.87
CA ASN A 122 -5.45 -13.97 26.09
C ASN A 122 -6.36 -14.23 24.87
N ARG A 123 -5.77 -14.23 23.67
CA ARG A 123 -6.49 -14.45 22.39
C ARG A 123 -6.15 -15.82 21.81
N THR A 124 -7.11 -16.43 21.12
CA THR A 124 -6.88 -17.67 20.34
C THR A 124 -6.29 -17.40 18.97
N LYS A 125 -6.55 -16.21 18.42
CA LYS A 125 -6.05 -15.74 17.13
C LYS A 125 -5.26 -14.44 17.33
N TRP A 126 -4.18 -14.31 16.58
CA TRP A 126 -3.24 -13.20 16.72
C TRP A 126 -3.60 -11.94 15.92
N TYR A 127 -4.62 -12.03 15.06
CA TYR A 127 -5.12 -10.92 14.25
C TYR A 127 -6.63 -11.02 14.01
N ASP A 128 -7.28 -9.86 13.86
CA ASP A 128 -8.69 -9.79 13.48
C ASP A 128 -8.82 -9.81 11.96
N PHE A 129 -7.99 -9.01 11.27
CA PHE A 129 -8.00 -8.85 9.81
C PHE A 129 -6.64 -9.18 9.19
N LYS A 130 -6.67 -9.79 8.00
CA LYS A 130 -5.51 -9.98 7.13
C LYS A 130 -5.82 -9.36 5.76
N PHE A 131 -4.89 -8.53 5.27
CA PHE A 131 -4.93 -7.95 3.94
C PHE A 131 -3.61 -8.21 3.22
N PHE A 132 -3.71 -8.48 1.92
CA PHE A 132 -2.59 -8.41 0.99
C PHE A 132 -2.46 -6.97 0.46
N SER A 133 -1.25 -6.43 0.47
CA SER A 133 -0.92 -5.10 -0.03
C SER A 133 -0.08 -5.23 -1.30
N PRO A 134 -0.66 -5.12 -2.51
CA PRO A 134 0.07 -5.35 -3.76
C PRO A 134 1.15 -4.31 -4.01
N ALA A 135 2.17 -4.68 -4.75
CA ALA A 135 3.16 -3.78 -5.33
C ALA A 135 2.64 -3.23 -6.67
N LYS A 136 3.38 -2.27 -7.23
CA LYS A 136 3.15 -1.74 -8.57
C LYS A 136 4.41 -1.75 -9.40
N VAL A 137 4.23 -1.65 -10.70
CA VAL A 137 5.27 -1.30 -11.67
C VAL A 137 4.87 -0.04 -12.44
N ASN A 138 5.85 0.75 -12.86
CA ASN A 138 5.64 1.88 -13.76
C ASN A 138 5.91 1.40 -15.20
N LEU A 139 4.86 1.25 -16.02
CA LEU A 139 5.01 0.88 -17.43
C LEU A 139 5.73 1.97 -18.22
N PHE A 140 5.48 3.22 -17.84
CA PHE A 140 6.41 4.31 -18.09
C PHE A 140 6.38 5.32 -16.94
N LEU A 141 7.44 6.12 -16.82
CA LEU A 141 7.55 7.27 -15.93
C LEU A 141 8.28 8.40 -16.68
N ARG A 142 7.57 9.52 -16.84
CA ARG A 142 8.01 10.70 -17.58
C ARG A 142 8.12 11.90 -16.66
N LEU A 143 9.24 12.61 -16.70
CA LEU A 143 9.38 13.91 -16.04
C LEU A 143 9.03 15.02 -17.03
N LYS A 144 8.10 15.89 -16.64
CA LYS A 144 7.64 17.01 -17.46
C LYS A 144 8.44 18.27 -17.18
N GLU A 145 8.40 18.70 -15.93
CA GLU A 145 9.04 19.92 -15.46
C GLU A 145 9.40 19.81 -13.99
N ARG A 146 10.38 20.61 -13.59
CA ARG A 146 10.76 20.77 -12.19
C ARG A 146 10.02 21.98 -11.63
N LYS A 147 9.05 21.74 -10.75
CA LYS A 147 8.41 22.78 -9.94
C LYS A 147 9.21 22.99 -8.66
N GLU A 148 8.97 24.10 -7.97
CA GLU A 148 9.67 24.44 -6.72
C GLU A 148 9.57 23.34 -5.65
N THR A 149 8.39 22.72 -5.53
CA THR A 149 8.10 21.75 -4.46
C THR A 149 8.15 20.28 -4.90
N HIS A 150 8.27 20.01 -6.22
CA HIS A 150 8.27 18.66 -6.78
C HIS A 150 8.59 18.64 -8.27
N ASN A 151 8.86 17.45 -8.79
CA ASN A 151 8.85 17.20 -10.23
C ASN A 151 7.44 16.84 -10.66
N GLU A 152 6.90 17.57 -11.64
CA GLU A 152 5.68 17.19 -12.33
C GLU A 152 5.98 16.00 -13.24
N LEU A 153 5.16 14.95 -13.16
CA LEU A 153 5.38 13.72 -13.92
C LEU A 153 4.10 13.22 -14.60
N SER A 154 4.28 12.36 -15.60
CA SER A 154 3.24 11.43 -16.08
C SER A 154 3.74 10.02 -15.87
N THR A 155 2.90 9.13 -15.34
CA THR A 155 3.27 7.73 -15.22
C THR A 155 2.08 6.82 -15.35
N LEU A 156 2.26 5.72 -16.06
CA LEU A 156 1.29 4.65 -16.13
C LEU A 156 1.69 3.55 -15.16
N MET A 157 0.87 3.30 -14.16
CA MET A 157 1.14 2.31 -13.13
C MET A 157 0.22 1.10 -13.30
N HIS A 158 0.77 -0.09 -13.04
CA HIS A 158 0.00 -1.32 -12.96
C HIS A 158 0.36 -2.09 -11.69
N ALA A 159 -0.64 -2.52 -10.93
CA ALA A 159 -0.46 -3.35 -9.76
C ALA A 159 -0.09 -4.78 -10.16
N ILE A 160 0.65 -5.47 -9.31
CA ILE A 160 1.05 -6.86 -9.51
C ILE A 160 0.74 -7.68 -8.26
N ASN A 161 0.70 -9.01 -8.42
CA ASN A 161 0.43 -9.95 -7.32
C ASN A 161 1.63 -10.25 -6.41
N LEU A 162 2.72 -9.47 -6.52
CA LEU A 162 3.75 -9.35 -5.48
C LEU A 162 3.31 -8.28 -4.49
N GLY A 163 3.52 -8.46 -3.19
CA GLY A 163 3.04 -7.50 -2.20
C GLY A 163 3.29 -7.98 -0.79
N ASP A 164 2.99 -7.17 0.21
CA ASP A 164 3.17 -7.51 1.63
C ASP A 164 1.89 -8.09 2.23
N ASP A 165 1.99 -8.76 3.39
CA ASP A 165 0.82 -9.08 4.21
C ASP A 165 0.75 -8.13 5.40
N ILE A 166 -0.44 -7.62 5.67
CA ILE A 166 -0.75 -6.79 6.84
C ILE A 166 -1.79 -7.50 7.69
N PHE A 167 -1.48 -7.59 8.97
CA PHE A 167 -2.34 -8.15 9.99
C PHE A 167 -2.70 -7.06 10.98
N ILE A 168 -4.00 -6.95 11.29
CA ILE A 168 -4.53 -5.87 12.11
C ILE A 168 -5.36 -6.47 13.25
N THR A 169 -5.08 -6.00 14.46
CA THR A 169 -5.79 -6.36 15.69
C THR A 169 -6.28 -5.10 16.36
N ALA A 170 -7.58 -5.01 16.65
CA ALA A 170 -8.11 -3.94 17.47
C ALA A 170 -7.87 -4.23 18.95
N LEU A 171 -7.49 -3.19 19.70
CA LEU A 171 -7.05 -3.29 21.09
C LEU A 171 -7.98 -2.51 22.02
N SER A 172 -8.45 -3.19 23.07
CA SER A 172 -9.05 -2.56 24.25
C SER A 172 -8.00 -1.77 25.05
N THR A 173 -8.45 -0.86 25.91
CA THR A 173 -7.56 -0.08 26.79
C THR A 173 -6.65 -0.95 27.65
N GLU A 174 -7.14 -2.11 28.08
CA GLU A 174 -6.37 -3.06 28.89
C GLU A 174 -5.28 -3.77 28.07
N GLU A 175 -5.62 -4.19 26.85
CA GLU A 175 -4.64 -4.78 25.92
C GLU A 175 -3.55 -3.77 25.52
N GLN A 176 -3.91 -2.49 25.35
CA GLN A 176 -2.97 -1.42 25.07
C GLN A 176 -1.91 -1.26 26.18
N LYS A 177 -2.34 -1.32 27.46
CA LYS A 177 -1.43 -1.26 28.61
C LYS A 177 -0.46 -2.44 28.62
N LYS A 178 -0.99 -3.67 28.49
CA LYS A 178 -0.19 -4.90 28.44
C LYS A 178 0.86 -4.87 27.32
N LEU A 179 0.48 -4.42 26.13
CA LEU A 179 1.41 -4.35 24.99
C LEU A 179 2.47 -3.27 25.15
N THR A 180 2.23 -2.22 25.94
CA THR A 180 3.23 -1.17 26.19
C THR A 180 4.46 -1.72 26.94
N GLU A 181 4.31 -2.81 27.69
CA GLU A 181 5.42 -3.50 28.35
C GLU A 181 6.33 -4.22 27.33
N LEU A 182 5.77 -4.72 26.23
CA LEU A 182 6.50 -5.54 25.24
C LEU A 182 6.92 -4.79 23.97
N LEU A 183 6.20 -3.73 23.62
CA LEU A 183 6.29 -3.00 22.35
C LEU A 183 6.39 -1.49 22.61
N PHE A 184 6.95 -0.78 21.63
CA PHE A 184 6.96 0.68 21.59
C PHE A 184 5.77 1.17 20.75
N PRO A 185 4.86 1.97 21.32
CA PRO A 185 3.77 2.57 20.55
C PRO A 185 4.29 3.72 19.68
N CYS A 186 3.61 3.96 18.56
CA CYS A 186 3.72 5.20 17.79
C CYS A 186 3.06 6.36 18.55
N ARG A 187 3.25 7.62 18.10
CA ARG A 187 2.61 8.81 18.72
C ARG A 187 1.09 8.72 18.80
N SER A 188 0.46 8.01 17.86
CA SER A 188 -0.98 7.78 17.88
C SER A 188 -1.46 6.79 18.96
N GLY A 189 -0.53 6.13 19.67
CA GLY A 189 -0.79 5.05 20.62
C GLY A 189 -1.00 3.67 19.98
N ASP A 190 -0.93 3.58 18.65
CA ASP A 190 -0.97 2.30 17.93
C ASP A 190 0.40 1.62 17.95
N PHE A 191 0.41 0.30 17.73
CA PHE A 191 1.64 -0.48 17.68
C PHE A 191 1.91 -0.92 16.25
N LEU A 192 3.11 -0.65 15.74
CA LEU A 192 3.57 -1.11 14.44
C LEU A 192 4.72 -2.08 14.61
N THR A 193 4.56 -3.28 14.08
CA THR A 193 5.54 -4.37 14.20
C THR A 193 5.84 -5.01 12.85
N ILE A 194 6.99 -5.67 12.76
CA ILE A 194 7.45 -6.38 11.57
C ILE A 194 7.96 -7.77 11.92
N GLN A 195 7.80 -8.72 11.01
CA GLN A 195 8.39 -10.05 11.14
C GLN A 195 9.92 -9.98 11.01
N LYS A 196 10.65 -10.66 11.91
CA LYS A 196 12.10 -10.88 11.77
C LYS A 196 12.34 -11.82 10.59
N ASP A 197 13.21 -11.44 9.65
CA ASP A 197 13.65 -12.32 8.57
C ASP A 197 14.59 -13.40 9.14
N GLU A 198 14.31 -14.68 8.84
CA GLU A 198 15.16 -15.82 9.26
C GLU A 198 16.45 -15.92 8.42
N GLU A 199 16.49 -15.32 7.21
CA GLU A 199 17.64 -15.39 6.28
C GLU A 199 18.80 -14.43 6.64
N HIS A 200 18.60 -13.47 7.55
CA HIS A 200 19.57 -12.40 7.89
C HIS A 200 20.27 -12.61 9.24
N GLU A 201 20.56 -13.86 9.64
CA GLU A 201 21.38 -14.12 10.85
C GLU A 201 22.90 -14.02 10.61
N GLY A 202 23.34 -13.88 9.36
CA GLY A 202 24.73 -13.60 9.01
C GLY A 202 24.87 -12.23 8.35
N GLU A 203 25.74 -11.38 8.88
CA GLU A 203 26.24 -10.15 8.25
C GLU A 203 25.24 -8.98 8.12
N HIS A 204 24.86 -8.38 9.24
CA HIS A 204 24.78 -6.91 9.32
C HIS A 204 25.13 -6.49 10.75
N LYS A 205 26.39 -6.10 10.96
CA LYS A 205 26.67 -5.07 11.97
C LYS A 205 25.87 -3.85 11.51
N ASN A 206 25.08 -3.25 12.40
CA ASN A 206 24.44 -1.97 12.14
C ASN A 206 25.49 -1.05 11.51
N GLU A 207 25.42 -0.79 10.21
CA GLU A 207 26.30 0.20 9.60
C GLU A 207 25.93 1.51 10.28
N GLU A 208 26.90 2.05 11.02
CA GLU A 208 26.79 3.31 11.71
C GLU A 208 26.30 4.37 10.71
N MET A 209 25.06 4.82 10.90
CA MET A 209 24.65 6.09 10.35
C MET A 209 25.68 7.13 10.82
N THR A 210 26.12 7.96 9.88
CA THR A 210 26.96 9.16 10.08
C THR A 210 26.86 9.75 11.50
N PRO A 211 28.00 10.11 12.13
CA PRO A 211 28.05 10.56 13.53
C PRO A 211 27.22 11.84 13.68
N GLY A 212 25.99 11.68 14.15
CA GLY A 212 25.00 12.77 14.24
C GLY A 212 23.59 12.31 14.60
N GLY A 213 23.24 11.04 14.40
CA GLY A 213 22.00 10.45 14.91
C GLY A 213 22.17 9.96 16.35
N LYS A 214 21.33 10.43 17.28
CA LYS A 214 21.30 9.93 18.67
C LYS A 214 20.98 8.43 18.66
N GLU A 215 21.60 7.65 19.54
CA GLU A 215 21.37 6.19 19.73
C GLU A 215 19.89 5.80 19.88
N GLU A 216 19.02 6.75 20.23
CA GLU A 216 17.58 6.52 20.36
C GLU A 216 16.87 6.18 19.03
N ASP A 217 17.42 6.58 17.88
CA ASP A 217 16.75 6.51 16.58
C ASP A 217 16.81 5.10 15.95
N THR A 218 17.89 4.35 16.20
CA THR A 218 18.08 2.98 15.64
C THR A 218 17.09 1.95 16.19
N ARG A 219 16.50 2.18 17.37
CA ARG A 219 15.45 1.32 17.96
C ARG A 219 14.17 1.25 17.13
N TYR A 220 13.98 2.21 16.23
CA TYR A 220 12.76 2.35 15.45
C TYR A 220 12.90 1.94 13.99
N TYR A 221 14.05 1.41 13.57
CA TYR A 221 14.23 0.94 12.20
C TYR A 221 14.66 -0.52 12.15
N TYR A 222 14.14 -1.26 11.18
CA TYR A 222 14.58 -2.61 10.85
C TYR A 222 14.88 -2.70 9.36
N ASN A 223 16.14 -2.88 8.97
CA ASN A 223 16.57 -2.87 7.56
C ASN A 223 16.07 -1.61 6.80
N HIS A 224 16.16 -0.43 7.44
CA HIS A 224 15.60 0.85 6.98
C HIS A 224 14.06 0.94 6.92
N TYR A 225 13.33 -0.04 7.46
CA TYR A 225 11.88 0.05 7.63
C TYR A 225 11.54 0.81 8.91
N PRO A 226 10.85 1.97 8.84
CA PRO A 226 10.44 2.69 10.04
C PRO A 226 9.33 1.93 10.77
N LEU A 227 9.51 1.71 12.07
CA LEU A 227 8.54 1.16 13.03
C LEU A 227 7.98 2.26 13.94
N ASN A 228 8.09 3.51 13.51
CA ASN A 228 7.62 4.73 14.17
C ASN A 228 6.72 5.56 13.23
N ASP A 229 6.51 6.82 13.60
CA ASP A 229 5.71 7.82 12.90
C ASP A 229 6.19 8.24 11.51
N ASP A 230 7.38 7.82 11.08
CA ASP A 230 7.85 7.99 9.71
C ASP A 230 7.20 6.99 8.75
N ASN A 231 6.68 5.88 9.28
CA ASN A 231 5.98 4.89 8.49
C ASN A 231 4.65 5.43 7.95
N ILE A 232 4.35 5.14 6.68
CA ILE A 232 3.09 5.55 6.04
C ILE A 232 1.86 4.99 6.78
N ILE A 233 1.93 3.77 7.33
CA ILE A 233 0.85 3.20 8.15
C ILE A 233 0.55 4.10 9.36
N ALA A 234 1.60 4.49 10.10
CA ALA A 234 1.46 5.38 11.25
C ALA A 234 0.95 6.77 10.84
N LYS A 235 1.43 7.31 9.70
CA LYS A 235 0.94 8.58 9.13
C LYS A 235 -0.54 8.52 8.78
N VAL A 236 -1.04 7.43 8.20
CA VAL A 236 -2.46 7.23 7.91
C VAL A 236 -3.26 7.24 9.21
N LEU A 237 -2.89 6.43 10.21
CA LEU A 237 -3.61 6.38 11.49
C LEU A 237 -3.65 7.73 12.20
N ARG A 238 -2.53 8.43 12.23
CA ARG A 238 -2.42 9.74 12.90
C ARG A 238 -3.26 10.79 12.17
N ARG A 239 -3.03 11.01 10.88
CA ARG A 239 -3.77 12.02 10.11
C ARG A 239 -5.26 11.72 10.02
N TYR A 240 -5.63 10.45 9.87
CA TYR A 240 -7.05 10.07 9.82
C TYR A 240 -7.77 10.43 11.12
N ARG A 241 -7.13 10.27 12.29
CA ARG A 241 -7.73 10.70 13.56
C ARG A 241 -7.71 12.21 13.75
N GLU A 242 -6.60 12.88 13.40
CA GLU A 242 -6.43 14.33 13.54
C GLU A 242 -7.40 15.11 12.63
N GLU A 243 -7.44 14.81 11.32
CA GLU A 243 -8.25 15.55 10.34
C GLU A 243 -9.75 15.30 10.49
N LEU A 244 -10.13 14.16 11.08
CA LEU A 244 -11.54 13.77 11.29
C LEU A 244 -12.01 13.96 12.74
N ASP A 245 -11.19 14.54 13.60
CA ASP A 245 -11.46 14.77 15.03
C ASP A 245 -11.97 13.51 15.77
N ILE A 246 -11.34 12.36 15.52
CA ILE A 246 -11.69 11.08 16.14
C ILE A 246 -11.05 11.01 17.53
N ARG A 247 -11.89 11.07 18.58
CA ARG A 247 -11.48 11.12 19.99
C ARG A 247 -11.75 9.83 20.78
N ASP A 248 -11.94 8.71 20.09
CA ASP A 248 -12.07 7.42 20.78
C ASP A 248 -10.72 6.89 21.29
N ASN A 249 -10.80 5.87 22.15
CA ASN A 249 -9.63 5.18 22.70
C ASN A 249 -9.26 3.91 21.92
N VAL A 250 -9.76 3.73 20.70
CA VAL A 250 -9.45 2.54 19.90
C VAL A 250 -8.03 2.68 19.35
N LYS A 251 -7.23 1.65 19.58
CA LYS A 251 -5.87 1.50 19.03
C LYS A 251 -5.73 0.17 18.32
N PHE A 252 -4.74 0.09 17.45
CA PHE A 252 -4.48 -1.09 16.65
C PHE A 252 -3.07 -1.62 16.87
N LEU A 253 -2.92 -2.93 16.87
CA LEU A 253 -1.65 -3.60 16.62
C LEU A 253 -1.61 -3.97 15.13
N ILE A 254 -0.66 -3.39 14.41
CA ILE A 254 -0.40 -3.64 13.00
C ILE A 254 0.89 -4.44 12.89
N HIS A 255 0.81 -5.60 12.27
CA HIS A 255 1.96 -6.45 12.00
C HIS A 255 2.14 -6.62 10.50
N VAL A 256 3.36 -6.38 10.02
CA VAL A 256 3.70 -6.42 8.59
C VAL A 256 4.66 -7.56 8.31
N VAL A 257 4.32 -8.35 7.30
CA VAL A 257 5.23 -9.34 6.69
C VAL A 257 5.64 -8.83 5.32
N LYS A 258 6.89 -8.38 5.22
CA LYS A 258 7.44 -7.74 4.02
C LYS A 258 7.88 -8.80 3.02
N ARG A 259 7.40 -8.71 1.78
CA ARG A 259 7.98 -9.40 0.61
C ARG A 259 8.56 -8.42 -0.39
N THR A 260 8.08 -7.18 -0.38
CA THR A 260 8.66 -6.10 -1.19
C THR A 260 9.88 -5.50 -0.48
N PRO A 261 11.04 -5.31 -1.13
CA PRO A 261 12.18 -4.66 -0.50
C PRO A 261 11.90 -3.18 -0.27
N ILE A 262 12.57 -2.62 0.72
CA ILE A 262 12.50 -1.19 1.02
C ILE A 262 13.31 -0.45 -0.03
N PHE A 263 12.88 0.77 -0.41
CA PHE A 263 13.55 1.59 -1.43
C PHE A 263 13.76 0.89 -2.79
N SER A 264 12.77 0.09 -3.19
CA SER A 264 12.82 -0.75 -4.38
C SER A 264 12.01 -0.22 -5.56
N GLY A 265 11.30 0.90 -5.39
CA GLY A 265 10.57 1.58 -6.48
C GLY A 265 9.21 0.97 -6.85
N ILE A 266 8.77 -0.08 -6.14
CA ILE A 266 7.50 -0.79 -6.42
C ILE A 266 6.34 -0.42 -5.47
N GLY A 267 6.51 0.61 -4.64
CA GLY A 267 5.41 1.21 -3.86
C GLY A 267 4.90 0.43 -2.65
N GLY A 268 5.68 -0.51 -2.10
CA GLY A 268 5.24 -1.36 -0.97
C GLY A 268 4.73 -0.59 0.27
N GLY A 269 5.47 0.44 0.72
CA GLY A 269 5.05 1.26 1.86
C GLY A 269 3.74 2.03 1.61
N SER A 270 3.57 2.58 0.41
CA SER A 270 2.34 3.27 0.00
C SER A 270 1.16 2.29 -0.06
N SER A 271 1.36 1.09 -0.62
CA SER A 271 0.35 0.04 -0.62
C SER A 271 -0.08 -0.35 0.79
N ASN A 272 0.88 -0.44 1.72
CA ASN A 272 0.58 -0.76 3.11
C ASN A 272 -0.28 0.31 3.79
N GLY A 273 0.01 1.59 3.52
CA GLY A 273 -0.84 2.70 3.96
C GLY A 273 -2.25 2.63 3.36
N ALA A 274 -2.37 2.32 2.07
CA ALA A 274 -3.66 2.21 1.40
C ALA A 274 -4.52 1.04 1.93
N SER A 275 -3.89 -0.11 2.22
CA SER A 275 -4.56 -1.26 2.85
C SER A 275 -5.08 -0.92 4.25
N LEU A 276 -4.31 -0.18 5.05
CA LEU A 276 -4.76 0.31 6.34
C LEU A 276 -5.92 1.30 6.21
N PHE A 277 -5.82 2.25 5.28
CA PHE A 277 -6.90 3.20 5.00
C PHE A 277 -8.19 2.49 4.59
N TYR A 278 -8.10 1.48 3.71
CA TYR A 278 -9.21 0.64 3.33
C TYR A 278 -9.83 -0.09 4.53
N PHE A 279 -9.00 -0.63 5.42
CA PHE A 279 -9.47 -1.25 6.65
C PHE A 279 -10.29 -0.27 7.52
N LEU A 280 -9.77 0.94 7.76
CA LEU A 280 -10.43 1.96 8.57
C LEU A 280 -11.79 2.37 7.97
N GLU A 281 -11.83 2.66 6.68
CA GLU A 281 -13.05 3.08 5.98
C GLU A 281 -14.09 1.94 5.86
N LYS A 282 -13.66 0.69 5.69
CA LYS A 282 -14.57 -0.44 5.50
C LYS A 282 -15.13 -1.00 6.80
N TYR A 283 -14.33 -1.04 7.88
CA TYR A 283 -14.68 -1.82 9.07
C TYR A 283 -14.88 -1.00 10.35
N TYR A 284 -14.35 0.22 10.43
CA TYR A 284 -14.34 0.97 11.70
C TYR A 284 -15.09 2.30 11.63
N TYR A 285 -14.78 3.14 10.65
CA TYR A 285 -15.11 4.56 10.73
C TYR A 285 -16.04 5.06 9.61
N ARG A 286 -15.76 4.69 8.36
CA ARG A 286 -16.55 5.07 7.17
C ARG A 286 -16.91 6.57 7.11
N TYR A 287 -15.98 7.45 7.47
CA TYR A 287 -16.21 8.90 7.52
C TYR A 287 -16.15 9.55 6.13
N LEU A 288 -15.24 9.10 5.25
CA LEU A 288 -15.02 9.70 3.94
C LEU A 288 -15.96 9.10 2.90
N LYS A 289 -17.16 9.68 2.77
CA LYS A 289 -18.27 9.09 1.98
C LYS A 289 -18.01 9.03 0.47
N SER A 290 -17.34 10.03 -0.12
CA SER A 290 -17.11 10.09 -1.57
C SER A 290 -15.72 9.61 -1.97
N ASN A 291 -15.58 9.09 -3.21
CA ASN A 291 -14.28 8.75 -3.79
C ASN A 291 -13.33 9.96 -3.83
N GLN A 292 -13.88 11.15 -4.10
CA GLN A 292 -13.11 12.39 -4.15
C GLN A 292 -12.48 12.71 -2.78
N LEU A 293 -13.26 12.70 -1.70
CA LEU A 293 -12.75 12.97 -0.35
C LEU A 293 -11.70 11.94 0.08
N ARG A 294 -11.90 10.66 -0.26
CA ARG A 294 -10.90 9.61 -0.03
C ARG A 294 -9.60 9.89 -0.77
N ASN A 295 -9.69 10.30 -2.04
CA ASN A 295 -8.51 10.61 -2.85
C ASN A 295 -7.79 11.86 -2.34
N GLU A 296 -8.51 12.93 -1.96
CA GLU A 296 -7.89 14.13 -1.38
C GLU A 296 -7.15 13.82 -0.09
N PHE A 297 -7.75 13.01 0.81
CA PHE A 297 -7.06 12.54 2.01
C PHE A 297 -5.79 11.75 1.66
N LEU A 298 -5.87 10.78 0.74
CA LEU A 298 -4.72 9.96 0.36
C LEU A 298 -3.58 10.80 -0.26
N LYS A 299 -3.91 11.86 -1.02
CA LYS A 299 -2.91 12.79 -1.58
C LYS A 299 -2.06 13.48 -0.52
N THR A 300 -2.59 13.74 0.68
CA THR A 300 -1.83 14.38 1.78
C THR A 300 -0.83 13.43 2.43
N ILE A 301 -1.03 12.12 2.28
CA ILE A 301 -0.23 11.07 2.92
C ILE A 301 1.05 10.76 2.13
N GLY A 302 0.94 10.59 0.81
CA GLY A 302 2.08 10.23 -0.04
C GLY A 302 1.75 10.27 -1.54
N SER A 303 2.76 10.19 -2.40
CA SER A 303 2.56 10.25 -3.85
C SER A 303 1.79 9.03 -4.38
N ASP A 304 2.32 7.84 -4.12
CA ASP A 304 1.84 6.61 -4.75
C ASP A 304 0.66 5.99 -4.01
N ILE A 305 0.28 6.48 -2.82
CA ILE A 305 -0.79 5.87 -2.02
C ILE A 305 -2.17 6.00 -2.71
N SER A 306 -2.40 7.11 -3.41
CA SER A 306 -3.61 7.32 -4.20
C SER A 306 -3.76 6.28 -5.31
N PHE A 307 -2.66 5.81 -5.91
CA PHE A 307 -2.73 4.77 -6.94
C PHE A 307 -3.41 3.50 -6.42
N PHE A 308 -3.15 3.10 -5.17
CA PHE A 308 -3.72 1.88 -4.59
C PHE A 308 -5.22 2.00 -4.25
N SER A 309 -5.82 3.19 -4.39
CA SER A 309 -7.28 3.35 -4.34
C SER A 309 -7.98 2.93 -5.64
N SER A 310 -7.25 2.97 -6.78
CA SER A 310 -7.74 2.65 -8.14
C SER A 310 -8.09 1.18 -8.39
N SER A 311 -8.52 0.87 -9.61
CA SER A 311 -8.75 -0.49 -10.12
C SER A 311 -7.47 -1.31 -10.34
N GLY A 312 -6.28 -0.74 -10.14
CA GLY A 312 -5.00 -1.42 -10.31
C GLY A 312 -4.26 -1.14 -11.62
N PHE A 313 -4.87 -0.38 -12.52
CA PHE A 313 -4.23 0.14 -13.72
C PHE A 313 -4.66 1.59 -13.87
N ALA A 314 -3.72 2.52 -13.77
CA ALA A 314 -4.08 3.93 -13.72
C ALA A 314 -2.98 4.82 -14.29
N TYR A 315 -3.42 5.92 -14.91
CA TYR A 315 -2.56 7.00 -15.37
C TYR A 315 -2.47 8.05 -14.27
N CYS A 316 -1.26 8.39 -13.86
CA CYS A 316 -1.01 9.29 -12.73
C CYS A 316 -0.21 10.53 -13.16
N THR A 317 -0.62 11.71 -12.68
CA THR A 317 0.05 13.00 -12.91
C THR A 317 0.40 13.71 -11.59
N GLY A 318 0.89 14.96 -11.66
CA GLY A 318 1.31 15.71 -10.49
C GLY A 318 2.60 15.12 -9.91
N LYS A 319 2.57 14.74 -8.63
CA LYS A 319 3.66 13.97 -7.98
C LYS A 319 3.50 12.46 -8.17
N GLY A 320 2.54 12.01 -8.98
CA GLY A 320 2.06 10.62 -9.03
C GLY A 320 0.80 10.36 -8.20
N ASN A 321 0.16 11.42 -7.68
CA ASN A 321 -0.98 11.34 -6.77
C ASN A 321 -2.32 11.81 -7.38
N ASN A 322 -2.30 12.40 -8.58
CA ASN A 322 -3.50 12.68 -9.36
C ASN A 322 -3.78 11.46 -10.24
N VAL A 323 -4.81 10.69 -9.90
CA VAL A 323 -5.06 9.37 -10.48
C VAL A 323 -6.26 9.41 -11.42
N ILE A 324 -6.04 9.03 -12.67
CA ILE A 324 -7.08 8.71 -13.66
C ILE A 324 -7.13 7.18 -13.75
N ASP A 325 -8.17 6.59 -13.15
CA ASP A 325 -8.35 5.14 -13.11
C ASP A 325 -8.74 4.60 -14.49
N LEU A 326 -7.99 3.63 -15.00
CA LEU A 326 -8.22 3.00 -16.30
C LEU A 326 -9.04 1.71 -16.13
N SER A 327 -10.13 1.79 -15.37
CA SER A 327 -10.95 0.64 -14.99
C SER A 327 -11.68 0.00 -16.18
N ASP A 328 -11.94 0.77 -17.24
CA ASP A 328 -12.58 0.32 -18.49
C ASP A 328 -11.57 -0.14 -19.56
N ALA A 329 -10.27 0.05 -19.33
CA ALA A 329 -9.22 -0.31 -20.27
C ALA A 329 -8.57 -1.66 -19.92
N GLN A 330 -8.23 -2.44 -20.94
CA GLN A 330 -7.42 -3.64 -20.80
C GLN A 330 -5.94 -3.33 -21.10
N ALA A 331 -5.07 -3.57 -20.12
CA ALA A 331 -3.63 -3.39 -20.31
C ALA A 331 -3.04 -4.47 -21.23
N THR A 332 -2.16 -4.10 -22.17
CA THR A 332 -1.48 -5.05 -23.07
C THR A 332 -0.55 -6.03 -22.36
N ILE A 333 -0.20 -5.74 -21.11
CA ILE A 333 0.58 -6.61 -20.24
C ILE A 333 -0.28 -7.64 -19.47
N SER A 334 -1.61 -7.52 -19.53
CA SER A 334 -2.53 -8.48 -18.91
C SER A 334 -2.32 -9.87 -19.48
N GLY A 335 -2.19 -10.88 -18.62
CA GLY A 335 -1.94 -12.26 -19.03
C GLY A 335 -0.49 -12.58 -19.38
N ARG A 336 0.43 -11.61 -19.33
CA ARG A 336 1.87 -11.86 -19.52
C ARG A 336 2.55 -12.18 -18.18
N ARG A 337 3.63 -12.95 -18.26
CA ARG A 337 4.53 -13.24 -17.13
C ARG A 337 5.45 -12.04 -16.92
N ILE A 338 5.51 -11.54 -15.69
CA ILE A 338 6.30 -10.37 -15.29
C ILE A 338 7.35 -10.84 -14.29
N TYR A 339 8.64 -10.74 -14.63
CA TYR A 339 9.71 -10.99 -13.67
C TYR A 339 10.10 -9.71 -12.97
N ILE A 340 10.14 -9.70 -11.65
CA ILE A 340 10.70 -8.61 -10.83
C ILE A 340 12.05 -9.06 -10.29
N PHE A 341 13.10 -8.33 -10.63
CA PHE A 341 14.44 -8.52 -10.10
C PHE A 341 14.72 -7.47 -9.03
N GLN A 342 15.03 -7.94 -7.83
CA GLN A 342 15.20 -7.10 -6.64
C GLN A 342 16.59 -7.32 -6.07
N ILE A 343 17.45 -6.31 -6.17
CA ILE A 343 18.71 -6.31 -5.44
C ILE A 343 18.46 -5.85 -4.00
N SER A 344 19.28 -6.33 -3.06
CA SER A 344 19.20 -5.97 -1.65
C SER A 344 19.52 -4.49 -1.36
N GLU A 345 20.29 -3.84 -2.25
CA GLU A 345 20.61 -2.41 -2.16
C GLU A 345 19.44 -1.55 -2.68
N GLY A 346 18.97 -0.63 -1.84
CA GLY A 346 17.87 0.28 -2.16
C GLY A 346 18.32 1.67 -2.62
N LEU A 347 17.46 2.39 -3.33
CA LEU A 347 17.66 3.80 -3.69
C LEU A 347 16.55 4.67 -3.09
N SER A 348 16.93 5.65 -2.29
CA SER A 348 16.00 6.68 -1.81
C SER A 348 15.46 7.47 -3.00
N SER A 349 14.14 7.53 -3.16
CA SER A 349 13.51 8.29 -4.25
C SER A 349 13.97 9.75 -4.23
N ARG A 350 14.14 10.36 -3.05
CA ARG A 350 14.63 11.74 -2.93
C ARG A 350 15.99 11.92 -3.62
N THR A 351 16.94 11.03 -3.35
CA THR A 351 18.30 11.09 -3.90
C THR A 351 18.27 10.91 -5.42
N VAL A 352 17.47 9.99 -5.93
CA VAL A 352 17.32 9.76 -7.37
C VAL A 352 16.77 11.02 -8.06
N TYR A 353 15.68 11.59 -7.54
CA TYR A 353 15.10 12.83 -8.09
C TYR A 353 16.05 14.05 -8.01
N GLN A 354 16.89 14.14 -6.97
CA GLN A 354 17.87 15.22 -6.83
C GLN A 354 19.01 15.15 -7.87
N ASN A 355 19.31 13.95 -8.37
CA ASN A 355 20.38 13.70 -9.34
C ASN A 355 19.87 13.57 -10.78
N VAL A 356 18.63 14.01 -11.05
CA VAL A 356 18.09 14.05 -12.41
C VAL A 356 18.79 15.13 -13.22
N ASP A 357 19.50 14.69 -14.26
CA ASP A 357 19.93 15.54 -15.37
C ASP A 357 18.82 15.60 -16.44
N TYR A 358 18.18 16.76 -16.58
CA TYR A 358 17.12 16.98 -17.56
C TYR A 358 17.62 17.02 -19.02
N GLY A 359 18.92 17.28 -19.24
CA GLY A 359 19.52 17.28 -20.57
C GLY A 359 19.60 15.89 -21.20
N GLN A 360 19.54 14.83 -20.39
CA GLN A 360 19.55 13.43 -20.85
C GLN A 360 18.16 12.86 -21.13
N ILE A 361 17.09 13.62 -20.87
CA ILE A 361 15.71 13.13 -21.00
C ILE A 361 15.21 13.37 -22.43
N VAL A 362 15.00 12.29 -23.18
CA VAL A 362 14.28 12.33 -24.46
C VAL A 362 12.81 12.56 -24.21
N GLN A 363 12.19 13.56 -24.83
CA GLN A 363 10.78 13.93 -24.59
C GLN A 363 9.80 13.19 -25.50
N TYR A 364 9.20 12.11 -25.01
CA TYR A 364 8.10 11.39 -25.69
C TYR A 364 6.73 11.88 -25.24
N ASN A 365 5.75 11.83 -26.15
CA ASN A 365 4.37 12.15 -25.83
C ASN A 365 3.77 11.06 -24.90
N PRO A 366 3.33 11.41 -23.68
CA PRO A 366 2.86 10.43 -22.72
C PRO A 366 1.49 9.81 -23.08
N VAL A 367 0.66 10.52 -23.86
CA VAL A 367 -0.59 9.95 -24.42
C VAL A 367 -0.25 8.91 -25.48
N SER A 368 0.73 9.20 -26.35
CA SER A 368 1.17 8.23 -27.36
C SER A 368 1.77 6.98 -26.71
N LEU A 369 2.50 7.13 -25.60
CA LEU A 369 2.96 6.01 -24.77
C LEU A 369 1.78 5.23 -24.17
N LEU A 370 0.80 5.92 -23.57
CA LEU A 370 -0.39 5.28 -23.00
C LEU A 370 -1.12 4.39 -24.01
N LYS A 371 -1.31 4.87 -25.24
CA LYS A 371 -2.00 4.13 -26.31
C LYS A 371 -1.30 2.80 -26.65
N ARG A 372 0.02 2.67 -26.44
CA ARG A 372 0.77 1.39 -26.61
C ARG A 372 0.46 0.35 -25.54
N PHE A 373 -0.04 0.79 -24.39
CA PHE A 373 -0.32 -0.06 -23.24
C PHE A 373 -1.79 -0.43 -23.09
N ILE A 374 -2.66 0.06 -23.95
CA ILE A 374 -4.10 -0.24 -23.94
C ILE A 374 -4.47 -1.04 -25.19
N VAL A 375 -5.16 -2.17 -24.99
CA VAL A 375 -5.79 -2.92 -26.09
C VAL A 375 -6.91 -2.06 -26.68
N ASN A 376 -6.90 -1.83 -28.00
CA ASN A 376 -7.82 -0.93 -28.69
C ASN A 376 -7.80 0.52 -28.15
N GLY A 377 -6.61 1.06 -27.87
CA GLY A 377 -6.43 2.37 -27.22
C GLY A 377 -7.08 3.57 -27.92
N GLU A 378 -7.39 3.50 -29.22
CA GLU A 378 -8.03 4.60 -29.96
C GLU A 378 -9.52 4.80 -29.62
N SER A 379 -10.22 3.75 -29.18
CA SER A 379 -11.66 3.79 -28.86
C SER A 379 -11.96 3.92 -27.36
N CYS A 380 -10.93 4.02 -26.51
CA CYS A 380 -11.11 4.07 -25.06
C CYS A 380 -11.48 5.50 -24.59
N ASN A 381 -12.65 5.64 -23.95
CA ASN A 381 -13.13 6.92 -23.42
C ASN A 381 -12.15 7.55 -22.42
N THR A 382 -11.52 6.73 -21.57
CA THR A 382 -10.59 7.22 -20.55
C THR A 382 -9.30 7.79 -21.15
N VAL A 383 -8.91 7.39 -22.38
CA VAL A 383 -7.77 8.01 -23.08
C VAL A 383 -8.06 9.47 -23.42
N LYS A 384 -9.31 9.82 -23.76
CA LYS A 384 -9.71 11.22 -24.00
C LYS A 384 -9.57 12.08 -22.74
N HIS A 385 -9.93 11.54 -21.58
CA HIS A 385 -9.72 12.23 -20.29
C HIS A 385 -8.23 12.46 -20.00
N VAL A 386 -7.37 11.50 -20.35
CA VAL A 386 -5.91 11.67 -20.22
C VAL A 386 -5.40 12.72 -21.20
N GLU A 387 -5.86 12.72 -22.45
CA GLU A 387 -5.52 13.75 -23.45
C GLU A 387 -5.88 15.15 -22.97
N GLU A 388 -7.04 15.32 -22.35
CA GLU A 388 -7.46 16.58 -21.76
C GLU A 388 -6.59 16.99 -20.56
N ALA A 389 -6.31 16.05 -19.65
CA ALA A 389 -5.44 16.31 -18.49
C ALA A 389 -3.98 16.63 -18.87
N GLU A 390 -3.53 16.14 -20.02
CA GLU A 390 -2.17 16.37 -20.54
C GLU A 390 -2.10 17.55 -21.52
N ARG A 391 -3.22 18.16 -21.92
CA ARG A 391 -3.29 19.16 -22.99
C ARG A 391 -2.29 20.29 -22.84
N SER A 392 -2.10 20.79 -21.61
CA SER A 392 -1.13 21.87 -21.30
C SER A 392 0.33 21.44 -21.38
N TYR A 393 0.59 20.13 -21.34
CA TYR A 393 1.92 19.54 -21.39
C TYR A 393 2.24 18.87 -22.73
N LEU A 394 1.31 18.88 -23.70
CA LEU A 394 1.54 18.37 -25.05
C LEU A 394 2.47 19.28 -25.87
N LYS A 395 3.76 19.25 -25.56
CA LYS A 395 4.82 20.01 -26.26
C LYS A 395 5.29 19.28 -27.53
N ARG A 396 6.26 19.87 -28.25
CA ARG A 396 6.92 19.20 -29.38
C ARG A 396 7.69 17.99 -28.86
N PHE A 397 7.21 16.79 -29.16
CA PHE A 397 7.79 15.53 -28.71
C PHE A 397 8.49 14.79 -29.85
N VAL A 398 9.39 13.89 -29.45
CA VAL A 398 9.95 12.89 -30.36
C VAL A 398 8.86 11.87 -30.70
N PRO A 399 8.62 11.57 -31.99
CA PRO A 399 7.67 10.52 -32.38
C PRO A 399 8.16 9.16 -31.88
N LEU A 400 7.23 8.31 -31.46
CA LEU A 400 7.54 6.93 -31.09
C LEU A 400 7.79 6.11 -32.35
N ASP A 401 8.94 5.44 -32.42
CA ASP A 401 9.18 4.41 -33.43
C ASP A 401 8.13 3.29 -33.26
N GLY A 402 7.47 2.94 -34.36
CA GLY A 402 6.36 1.99 -34.38
C GLY A 402 6.76 0.52 -34.29
N THR A 403 8.06 0.20 -34.38
CA THR A 403 8.54 -1.17 -34.63
C THR A 403 8.77 -2.01 -33.37
N SER A 404 9.09 -1.42 -32.21
CA SER A 404 9.46 -2.16 -30.99
C SER A 404 8.70 -1.73 -29.74
N LEU A 405 8.08 -2.71 -29.05
CA LEU A 405 7.44 -2.51 -27.74
C LEU A 405 8.44 -2.05 -26.67
N MET A 406 9.71 -2.47 -26.78
CA MET A 406 10.76 -2.11 -25.83
C MET A 406 10.95 -0.60 -25.73
N ASN A 407 10.83 0.12 -26.86
CA ASN A 407 11.00 1.57 -26.92
C ASN A 407 9.84 2.33 -26.26
N SER A 408 8.76 1.65 -25.88
CA SER A 408 7.63 2.25 -25.16
C SER A 408 7.80 2.22 -23.64
N PHE A 409 8.71 1.39 -23.12
CA PHE A 409 8.99 1.31 -21.68
C PHE A 409 10.03 2.34 -21.27
N VAL A 410 9.56 3.55 -20.94
CA VAL A 410 10.43 4.69 -20.63
C VAL A 410 10.40 4.97 -19.14
N ASN A 411 11.57 5.13 -18.51
CA ASN A 411 11.67 5.64 -17.15
C ASN A 411 12.78 6.69 -17.07
N ASP A 412 12.36 7.96 -16.98
CA ASP A 412 13.24 9.13 -16.98
C ASP A 412 14.13 9.24 -15.72
N LEU A 413 13.99 8.32 -14.76
CA LEU A 413 14.85 8.26 -13.58
C LEU A 413 16.02 7.29 -13.75
N GLU A 414 16.04 6.48 -14.81
CA GLU A 414 17.04 5.43 -14.99
C GLU A 414 18.47 5.97 -15.03
N HIS A 415 18.75 7.06 -15.76
CA HIS A 415 20.10 7.61 -15.84
C HIS A 415 20.62 8.02 -14.46
N SER A 416 19.79 8.71 -13.68
CA SER A 416 20.13 9.14 -12.31
C SER A 416 20.31 7.94 -11.37
N ALA A 417 19.41 6.95 -11.43
CA ALA A 417 19.52 5.74 -10.61
C ALA A 417 20.75 4.90 -10.98
N PHE A 418 21.10 4.81 -12.26
CA PHE A 418 22.26 4.07 -12.75
C PHE A 418 23.58 4.77 -12.41
N ALA A 419 23.59 6.09 -12.36
CA ALA A 419 24.73 6.87 -11.86
C ALA A 419 24.96 6.61 -10.36
N LEU A 420 23.88 6.57 -9.57
CA LEU A 420 23.93 6.32 -8.12
C LEU A 420 24.23 4.86 -7.77
N LEU A 421 23.70 3.90 -8.54
CA LEU A 421 23.85 2.46 -8.29
C LEU A 421 24.11 1.71 -9.60
N LYS A 422 25.38 1.69 -10.01
CA LYS A 422 25.85 1.04 -11.25
C LYS A 422 25.45 -0.44 -11.38
N LYS A 423 25.24 -1.14 -10.25
CA LYS A 423 24.77 -2.53 -10.22
C LYS A 423 23.40 -2.70 -10.87
N VAL A 424 22.48 -1.73 -10.72
CA VAL A 424 21.16 -1.77 -11.37
C VAL A 424 21.32 -1.68 -12.89
N LYS A 425 22.24 -0.83 -13.37
CA LYS A 425 22.57 -0.75 -14.80
C LYS A 425 23.15 -2.07 -15.31
N CYS A 426 24.14 -2.62 -14.59
CA CYS A 426 24.74 -3.90 -14.94
C CYS A 426 23.70 -5.03 -15.00
N LEU A 427 22.77 -5.07 -14.04
CA LEU A 427 21.66 -6.00 -14.08
C LEU A 427 20.81 -5.80 -15.34
N LYS A 428 20.39 -4.55 -15.64
CA LYS A 428 19.60 -4.25 -16.83
C LYS A 428 20.30 -4.73 -18.11
N ASP A 429 21.59 -4.43 -18.26
CA ASP A 429 22.39 -4.85 -19.42
C ASP A 429 22.43 -6.39 -19.55
N LEU A 430 22.55 -7.12 -18.43
CA LEU A 430 22.52 -8.58 -18.44
C LEU A 430 21.18 -9.18 -18.84
N LEU A 431 20.07 -8.53 -18.45
CA LEU A 431 18.72 -8.94 -18.81
C LEU A 431 18.42 -8.63 -20.29
N LEU A 432 18.87 -7.49 -20.80
CA LEU A 432 18.68 -7.07 -22.20
C LEU A 432 19.46 -7.94 -23.19
N ASN A 433 20.63 -8.46 -22.80
CA ASN A 433 21.41 -9.37 -23.62
C ASN A 433 20.78 -10.78 -23.75
N ARG A 434 19.51 -10.96 -23.38
CA ARG A 434 18.77 -12.21 -23.50
C ARG A 434 17.64 -12.06 -24.49
N SER A 435 17.46 -13.09 -25.31
CA SER A 435 16.30 -13.25 -26.19
C SER A 435 15.00 -13.59 -25.43
N LEU A 436 14.98 -13.47 -24.10
CA LEU A 436 13.92 -13.91 -23.20
C LEU A 436 12.80 -12.87 -23.01
N PHE A 437 13.16 -11.58 -23.05
CA PHE A 437 12.26 -10.49 -22.67
C PHE A 437 11.94 -9.59 -23.86
N ASP A 438 10.70 -9.11 -23.93
CA ASP A 438 10.27 -8.05 -24.86
C ASP A 438 10.54 -6.65 -24.29
N ALA A 439 10.70 -6.54 -22.97
CA ALA A 439 11.00 -5.29 -22.30
C ALA A 439 11.72 -5.56 -20.97
N VAL A 440 12.68 -4.70 -20.63
CA VAL A 440 13.32 -4.63 -19.32
C VAL A 440 13.44 -3.17 -18.95
N THR A 441 12.88 -2.77 -17.81
CA THR A 441 12.93 -1.38 -17.34
C THR A 441 12.88 -1.32 -15.82
N MET A 442 13.34 -0.20 -15.27
CA MET A 442 13.27 0.09 -13.84
C MET A 442 11.85 0.51 -13.45
N SER A 443 11.38 0.04 -12.28
CA SER A 443 10.13 0.54 -11.70
C SER A 443 10.39 1.74 -10.79
N GLY A 444 9.73 2.88 -11.05
CA GLY A 444 9.81 4.07 -10.21
C GLY A 444 11.24 4.61 -10.12
N SER A 445 11.68 4.96 -8.91
CA SER A 445 13.07 5.37 -8.65
C SER A 445 14.06 4.21 -8.54
N GLY A 446 13.62 2.97 -8.77
CA GLY A 446 14.42 1.77 -8.49
C GLY A 446 14.54 1.46 -7.00
N SER A 447 15.33 0.46 -6.61
CA SER A 447 16.28 -0.30 -7.45
C SER A 447 15.72 -1.51 -8.23
N SER A 448 14.42 -1.83 -8.13
CA SER A 448 13.87 -2.99 -8.84
C SER A 448 13.81 -2.78 -10.35
N LEU A 449 14.18 -3.82 -11.08
CA LEU A 449 13.86 -3.94 -12.51
C LEU A 449 12.69 -4.90 -12.69
N PHE A 450 11.84 -4.63 -13.67
CA PHE A 450 10.89 -5.62 -14.15
C PHE A 450 11.15 -5.95 -15.61
N ALA A 451 10.85 -7.20 -15.97
CA ALA A 451 11.01 -7.71 -17.30
C ALA A 451 9.74 -8.45 -17.76
N LEU A 452 9.34 -8.22 -19.01
CA LEU A 452 8.18 -8.88 -19.61
C LEU A 452 8.65 -9.97 -20.56
N THR A 453 8.17 -11.20 -20.33
CA THR A 453 8.54 -12.35 -21.17
C THR A 453 7.94 -12.23 -22.55
N LYS A 454 8.60 -12.81 -23.56
CA LYS A 454 8.01 -12.96 -24.91
C LYS A 454 6.66 -13.67 -24.86
N LYS A 455 5.71 -13.21 -25.69
CA LYS A 455 4.32 -13.74 -25.69
C LYS A 455 4.22 -15.24 -26.02
N ASN A 456 5.05 -15.74 -26.91
CA ASN A 456 4.91 -17.08 -27.49
C ASN A 456 5.99 -18.07 -27.04
N MET A 457 6.65 -17.81 -25.90
CA MET A 457 7.70 -18.70 -25.40
C MET A 457 7.12 -19.83 -24.55
N SER A 458 7.57 -21.06 -24.80
CA SER A 458 7.24 -22.23 -23.99
C SER A 458 7.68 -22.03 -22.54
N LEU A 459 6.87 -22.53 -21.60
CA LEU A 459 7.17 -22.46 -20.17
C LEU A 459 8.48 -23.17 -19.81
N ASP A 460 8.78 -24.30 -20.45
CA ASP A 460 9.98 -25.09 -20.14
C ASP A 460 11.26 -24.39 -20.64
N GLU A 461 11.20 -23.85 -21.86
CA GLU A 461 12.28 -23.03 -22.42
C GLU A 461 12.54 -21.80 -21.56
N GLU A 462 11.47 -21.09 -21.15
CA GLU A 462 11.57 -19.93 -20.28
C GLU A 462 12.23 -20.28 -18.94
N LYS A 463 11.79 -21.35 -18.27
CA LYS A 463 12.35 -21.78 -16.98
C LYS A 463 13.83 -22.13 -17.10
N MET A 464 14.21 -22.84 -18.17
CA MET A 464 15.60 -23.20 -18.42
C MET A 464 16.48 -21.96 -18.64
N GLN A 465 16.04 -21.03 -19.51
CA GLN A 465 16.76 -19.79 -19.76
C GLN A 465 16.84 -18.90 -18.51
N MET A 466 15.77 -18.83 -17.73
CA MET A 466 15.73 -18.09 -16.47
C MET A 466 16.71 -18.64 -15.43
N LYS A 467 16.79 -19.96 -15.27
CA LYS A 467 17.73 -20.59 -14.33
C LYS A 467 19.18 -20.25 -14.69
N ASN A 468 19.52 -20.32 -15.97
CA ASN A 468 20.86 -19.94 -16.46
C ASN A 468 21.14 -18.44 -16.24
N LEU A 469 20.15 -17.59 -16.50
CA LEU A 469 20.26 -16.14 -16.28
C LEU A 469 20.50 -15.82 -14.81
N ILE A 470 19.72 -16.40 -13.89
CA ILE A 470 19.87 -16.20 -12.44
C ILE A 470 21.28 -16.59 -11.98
N LYS A 471 21.81 -17.71 -12.46
CA LYS A 471 23.19 -18.14 -12.15
C LYS A 471 24.21 -17.08 -12.57
N GLN A 472 24.10 -16.58 -13.80
CA GLN A 472 25.02 -15.57 -14.32
C GLN A 472 24.89 -14.22 -13.62
N VAL A 473 23.67 -13.84 -13.22
CA VAL A 473 23.44 -12.63 -12.42
C VAL A 473 24.09 -12.76 -11.05
N ARG A 474 24.00 -13.93 -10.38
CA ARG A 474 24.69 -14.20 -9.10
C ARG A 474 26.21 -14.06 -9.25
N GLU A 475 26.78 -14.67 -10.27
CA GLU A 475 28.23 -14.65 -10.54
C GLU A 475 28.76 -13.23 -10.81
N LYS A 476 28.00 -12.41 -11.56
CA LYS A 476 28.43 -11.08 -11.97
C LYS A 476 28.16 -9.98 -10.95
N LEU A 477 26.97 -9.95 -10.33
CA LEU A 477 26.61 -8.85 -9.44
C LEU A 477 27.17 -9.03 -8.03
N ARG A 478 27.39 -10.28 -7.58
CA ARG A 478 27.92 -10.63 -6.25
C ARG A 478 27.18 -9.94 -5.09
N VAL A 479 25.87 -9.77 -5.23
CA VAL A 479 24.99 -9.22 -4.19
C VAL A 479 23.78 -10.12 -4.02
N PRO A 480 23.19 -10.20 -2.81
CA PRO A 480 21.91 -10.85 -2.62
C PRO A 480 20.85 -10.19 -3.51
N PHE A 481 20.15 -11.00 -4.29
CA PHE A 481 18.99 -10.57 -5.04
C PHE A 481 17.89 -11.63 -4.96
N LYS A 482 16.65 -11.16 -5.12
CA LYS A 482 15.45 -11.99 -5.19
C LYS A 482 14.83 -11.81 -6.55
N VAL A 483 14.24 -12.88 -7.07
CA VAL A 483 13.47 -12.81 -8.33
C VAL A 483 12.09 -13.35 -8.08
N TYR A 484 11.09 -12.61 -8.55
CA TYR A 484 9.69 -12.97 -8.43
C TYR A 484 9.07 -13.09 -9.82
N LEU A 485 8.35 -14.18 -10.05
CA LEU A 485 7.43 -14.32 -11.16
C LEU A 485 6.06 -13.80 -10.73
N CYS A 486 5.56 -12.81 -11.44
CA CYS A 486 4.36 -12.06 -11.12
C CYS A 486 3.39 -12.01 -12.30
N SER A 487 2.15 -11.66 -11.97
CA SER A 487 1.08 -11.34 -12.91
C SER A 487 0.50 -9.96 -12.58
N ALA A 488 0.00 -9.30 -13.61
CA ALA A 488 -0.81 -8.10 -13.49
C ALA A 488 -2.03 -8.34 -12.59
N LEU A 489 -2.28 -7.44 -11.63
CA LEU A 489 -3.38 -7.54 -10.66
C LEU A 489 -4.35 -6.37 -10.83
N ARG A 490 -5.66 -6.67 -10.76
CA ARG A 490 -6.75 -5.70 -10.82
C ARG A 490 -7.66 -5.84 -9.60
N LYS A 491 -8.26 -4.74 -9.17
CA LYS A 491 -9.15 -4.65 -8.01
C LYS A 491 -10.61 -4.86 -8.44
N THR A 492 -11.05 -6.12 -8.44
CA THR A 492 -12.47 -6.47 -8.47
C THR A 492 -12.89 -6.90 -7.06
N GLU A 493 -13.59 -5.98 -6.37
CA GLU A 493 -14.13 -5.92 -4.98
C GLU A 493 -13.42 -6.64 -3.80
N ASN A 494 -12.81 -7.83 -3.98
CA ASN A 494 -12.02 -8.53 -2.96
C ASN A 494 -10.70 -9.13 -3.47
N LEU A 495 -10.49 -9.25 -4.80
CA LEU A 495 -9.28 -9.87 -5.38
C LEU A 495 -8.00 -9.11 -5.03
N TRP A 496 -8.09 -7.80 -4.84
CA TRP A 496 -6.92 -6.97 -4.52
C TRP A 496 -6.28 -7.30 -3.18
N TYR A 497 -7.09 -7.44 -2.13
CA TYR A 497 -6.59 -7.67 -0.77
C TYR A 497 -6.53 -9.15 -0.40
N ARG A 498 -7.01 -10.02 -1.31
CA ARG A 498 -7.00 -11.48 -1.19
C ARG A 498 -6.87 -12.08 -2.60
N PRO A 499 -5.71 -11.94 -3.26
CA PRO A 499 -5.52 -12.45 -4.60
C PRO A 499 -5.60 -13.98 -4.58
N GLY A 500 -6.16 -14.56 -5.64
CA GLY A 500 -6.23 -16.02 -5.81
C GLY A 500 -4.84 -16.66 -5.99
N GLN A 501 -3.88 -15.90 -6.49
CA GLN A 501 -2.51 -16.34 -6.71
C GLN A 501 -1.53 -15.21 -6.34
N LEU A 502 -0.57 -15.52 -5.48
CA LEU A 502 0.55 -14.64 -5.13
C LEU A 502 1.72 -14.84 -6.10
N ALA A 503 2.61 -13.86 -6.18
CA ALA A 503 3.87 -13.98 -6.90
C ALA A 503 4.71 -15.16 -6.36
N GLU A 504 5.35 -15.88 -7.28
CA GLU A 504 6.24 -17.00 -6.97
C GLU A 504 7.68 -16.49 -6.85
N ARG A 505 8.38 -16.80 -5.76
CA ARG A 505 9.82 -16.52 -5.63
C ARG A 505 10.58 -17.59 -6.42
N VAL A 506 11.29 -17.18 -7.47
CA VAL A 506 12.08 -18.09 -8.32
C VAL A 506 13.57 -18.09 -7.95
N ALA A 507 14.05 -17.07 -7.24
CA ALA A 507 15.43 -16.99 -6.74
C ALA A 507 15.59 -16.15 -5.47
#